data_AF-A0A375GDA5-F1
#
_entry.id   AF-A0A375GDA5-F1
#
_cell.length_a   1.000
_cell.length_b   1.000
_cell.length_c   1.000
_cell.angle_alpha   90.00
_cell.angle_beta   90.00
_cell.angle_gamma   90.00
#
_symmetry.space_group_name_H-M   'P 1'
#
loop_
_entity.id
_entity.type
_entity.pdbx_description
1 polymer ?
#
loop_
_entity_poly.entity_id
_entity_poly.type
_entity_poly.pdbx_seq_one_letter_code
_entity_poly.pdbx_strand_id
1 'polypeptide(L)' 'MLSHHEIATLVLVNDHSDATELDDADMQALLDKQFITLERLGPTRAHPHVTIQGYAFLKAVGRVRASEGKARRQTA' A
#
# COMPACT_ATOMS: atom_id res chain seq x y z
N MET A 1 -14.45 -7.26 5.48
CA MET A 1 -14.10 -7.30 4.04
C MET A 1 -13.70 -5.90 3.62
N LEU A 2 -12.80 -5.75 2.65
CA LEU A 2 -12.43 -4.43 2.13
C LEU A 2 -13.49 -3.92 1.15
N SER A 3 -13.78 -2.62 1.20
CA SER A 3 -14.59 -1.88 0.25
C SER A 3 -13.83 -1.69 -1.08
N HIS A 4 -14.53 -1.27 -2.12
CA HIS A 4 -13.88 -0.96 -3.41
C HIS A 4 -12.84 0.16 -3.29
N HIS A 5 -13.07 1.14 -2.42
CA HIS A 5 -12.14 2.26 -2.19
C HIS A 5 -10.90 1.81 -1.42
N GLU A 6 -11.07 1.04 -0.34
CA GLU A 6 -9.94 0.45 0.41
C GLU A 6 -9.07 -0.44 -0.49
N ILE A 7 -9.66 -1.21 -1.41
CA ILE A 7 -8.90 -2.01 -2.39
C ILE A 7 -8.14 -1.12 -3.36
N ALA A 8 -8.74 -0.03 -3.87
CA ALA A 8 -8.07 0.92 -4.75
C ALA A 8 -6.89 1.60 -4.06
N THR A 9 -7.08 2.06 -2.82
CA THR A 9 -6.03 2.67 -1.99
C THR A 9 -4.89 1.68 -1.76
N LEU A 10 -5.19 0.41 -1.45
CA LEU A 10 -4.16 -0.62 -1.26
C LEU A 10 -3.33 -0.88 -2.54
N VAL A 11 -3.96 -0.83 -3.73
CA VAL A 11 -3.26 -0.92 -5.02
C VAL A 11 -2.36 0.29 -5.24
N LEU A 12 -2.85 1.51 -4.97
CA LEU A 12 -2.06 2.73 -5.13
C LEU A 12 -0.83 2.77 -4.19
N VAL A 13 -0.98 2.30 -2.95
CA VAL A 13 0.14 2.15 -2.01
C VAL A 13 1.15 1.11 -2.51
N ASN A 14 0.69 -0.02 -3.06
CA ASN A 14 1.57 -1.03 -3.66
C ASN A 14 2.40 -0.47 -4.83
N ASP A 15 1.79 0.41 -5.63
CA ASP A 15 2.42 1.00 -6.80
C ASP A 15 3.31 2.21 -6.44
N HIS A 16 3.46 2.51 -5.14
CA HIS A 16 4.23 3.62 -4.60
C HIS A 16 3.74 4.99 -5.09
N SER A 17 2.43 5.12 -5.24
CA SER A 17 1.80 6.41 -5.51
C SER A 17 2.00 7.35 -4.31
N ASP A 18 2.16 8.65 -4.57
CA ASP A 18 2.32 9.63 -3.50
C ASP A 18 1.08 9.62 -2.58
N ALA A 19 1.34 9.41 -1.28
CA ALA A 19 0.30 9.24 -0.26
C ALA A 19 -0.52 10.52 0.00
N THR A 20 -0.13 11.66 -0.58
CA THR A 20 -0.80 12.95 -0.40
C THR A 20 -2.18 13.03 -1.04
N GLU A 21 -2.53 12.13 -1.94
CA GLU A 21 -3.84 12.10 -2.61
C GLU A 21 -4.74 10.94 -2.12
N LEU A 22 -4.28 10.15 -1.15
CA LEU A 22 -5.03 9.02 -0.62
C LEU A 22 -5.96 9.47 0.52
N ASP A 23 -7.16 8.91 0.55
CA ASP A 23 -8.15 9.22 1.58
C ASP A 23 -7.71 8.70 2.96
N ASP A 24 -7.74 9.58 3.96
CA ASP A 24 -7.29 9.27 5.33
C ASP A 24 -8.13 8.16 5.98
N ALA A 25 -9.43 8.08 5.69
CA ALA A 25 -10.30 7.07 6.28
C ALA A 25 -10.00 5.67 5.73
N ASP A 26 -9.82 5.54 4.41
CA ASP A 26 -9.37 4.29 3.79
C ASP A 26 -7.97 3.89 4.28
N MET A 27 -7.04 4.84 4.38
CA MET A 27 -5.69 4.60 4.90
C MET A 27 -5.70 4.09 6.34
N GLN A 28 -6.50 4.72 7.20
CA GLN A 28 -6.67 4.30 8.59
C GLN A 28 -7.28 2.90 8.67
N ALA A 29 -8.29 2.60 7.85
CA ALA A 29 -8.91 1.28 7.84
C ALA A 29 -7.95 0.18 7.35
N LEU A 30 -7.07 0.48 6.38
CA LEU A 30 -6.01 -0.43 5.94
C LEU A 30 -4.94 -0.66 7.01
N LEU A 31 -4.60 0.36 7.81
CA LEU A 31 -3.71 0.24 8.96
C LEU A 31 -4.31 -0.63 10.06
N ASP A 32 -5.56 -0.37 10.43
CA ASP A 32 -6.27 -1.12 11.48
C ASP A 32 -6.39 -2.60 11.13
N LYS A 33 -6.53 -2.91 9.84
CA LYS A 33 -6.60 -4.27 9.30
C LYS A 33 -5.22 -4.86 8.97
N GLN A 34 -4.13 -4.13 9.21
CA GLN A 34 -2.75 -4.56 8.99
C GLN A 34 -2.41 -4.89 7.53
N PHE A 35 -3.11 -4.31 6.57
CA PHE A 35 -2.79 -4.45 5.14
C PHE A 35 -1.67 -3.51 4.71
N ILE A 36 -1.50 -2.40 5.42
CA ILE A 36 -0.37 -1.48 5.25
C ILE A 36 0.29 -1.20 6.61
N THR A 37 1.49 -0.66 6.57
CA THR A 37 2.21 -0.09 7.72
C THR A 37 2.71 1.30 7.34
N LEU A 38 2.95 2.15 8.33
CA LEU A 38 3.57 3.46 8.14
C LEU A 38 5.04 3.40 8.56
N GLU A 39 5.95 3.53 7.59
CA GLU A 39 7.37 3.73 7.87
C GLU A 39 7.62 5.21 8.16
N ARG A 40 8.14 5.52 9.34
CA ARG A 40 8.45 6.90 9.73
C ARG A 40 9.74 7.36 9.05
N LEU A 41 9.64 8.33 8.14
CA LEU A 41 10.76 8.93 7.43
C LEU A 41 11.27 10.23 8.10
N GLY A 42 10.53 10.74 9.09
CA GLY A 42 10.91 11.93 9.86
C GLY A 42 9.83 12.35 10.86
N PRO A 43 9.99 13.50 11.53
CA PRO A 43 9.05 13.98 12.54
C PRO A 43 7.62 14.21 12.01
N THR A 44 7.50 14.54 10.72
CA THR A 44 6.23 14.90 10.07
C THR A 44 5.91 14.04 8.85
N ARG A 45 6.78 13.08 8.51
CA ARG A 45 6.65 12.27 7.30
C ARG A 45 6.58 10.79 7.65
N ALA A 46 5.54 10.14 7.17
CA ALA A 46 5.41 8.70 7.15
C ALA A 46 5.10 8.26 5.72
N HIS A 47 5.69 7.15 5.29
CA HIS A 47 5.41 6.54 4.00
C HIS A 47 4.63 5.24 4.23
N PRO A 48 3.52 5.02 3.53
CA PRO A 48 2.80 3.77 3.64
C PRO A 48 3.47 2.67 2.84
N HIS A 49 3.54 1.47 3.42
CA HIS A 49 4.06 0.28 2.79
C HIS A 49 3.06 -0.86 2.93
N VAL A 50 2.84 -1.61 1.85
CA VAL A 50 2.00 -2.81 1.87
C VAL A 50 2.68 -3.91 2.71
N THR A 51 1.94 -4.52 3.62
CA THR A 51 2.43 -5.65 4.43
C THR A 51 2.41 -6.95 3.62
N ILE A 52 2.99 -8.02 4.16
CA ILE A 52 2.87 -9.37 3.58
C ILE A 52 1.39 -9.78 3.44
N GLN A 53 0.55 -9.43 4.43
CA GLN A 53 -0.89 -9.69 4.38
C GLN A 53 -1.57 -8.89 3.27
N GLY A 54 -1.24 -7.61 3.11
CA GLY A 54 -1.71 -6.77 2.01
C GLY A 54 -1.35 -7.36 0.65
N TYR A 55 -0.11 -7.81 0.49
CA TYR A 55 0.35 -8.42 -0.75
C TYR A 55 -0.36 -9.75 -1.05
N ALA A 56 -0.57 -10.60 -0.03
CA ALA A 56 -1.31 -11.84 -0.18
C ALA A 56 -2.77 -11.58 -0.61
N PHE A 57 -3.41 -10.55 -0.02
CA PHE A 57 -4.75 -10.12 -0.42
C PHE A 57 -4.77 -9.63 -1.87
N LEU A 58 -3.87 -8.72 -2.25
CA LEU A 58 -3.76 -8.20 -3.61
C LEU A 58 -3.55 -9.31 -4.65
N LYS A 59 -2.74 -10.32 -4.31
CA LYS A 59 -2.57 -11.52 -5.14
C LYS A 59 -3.86 -12.32 -5.28
N ALA A 60 -4.60 -12.53 -4.18
CA ALA A 60 -5.86 -13.28 -4.19
C ALA A 60 -6.95 -12.60 -5.02
N VAL A 61 -6.99 -11.26 -5.04
CA VAL A 61 -7.94 -10.48 -5.86
C VAL A 61 -7.44 -10.18 -7.29
N GLY A 62 -6.30 -10.75 -7.69
CA GLY A 62 -5.75 -10.62 -9.04
C GLY A 62 -5.18 -9.23 -9.37
N ARG A 63 -4.84 -8.43 -8.35
CA ARG A 63 -4.30 -7.06 -8.51
C ARG A 63 -2.78 -7.01 -8.59
N VAL A 64 -2.08 -8.07 -8.16
CA VAL A 64 -0.63 -8.21 -8.32
C VAL A 64 -0.30 -9.61 -8.88
N ARG A 65 0.58 -9.68 -9.88
CA ARG A 65 1.07 -10.96 -10.43
C ARG A 65 2.30 -11.44 -9.67
N ALA A 66 2.52 -12.77 -9.66
CA ALA A 66 3.61 -13.42 -8.93
C ALA A 66 5.03 -13.08 -9.45
N SER A 67 5.19 -12.17 -10.41
CA SER A 67 6.46 -11.86 -11.06
C SER A 67 6.59 -10.38 -11.38
N GLU A 68 6.66 -9.54 -10.35
CA GLU A 68 7.35 -8.25 -10.46
C GLU A 68 8.26 -8.11 -9.25
N GLY A 69 9.44 -8.73 -9.35
CA GLY A 69 10.56 -8.28 -8.55
C GLY A 69 10.76 -6.80 -8.90
N LYS A 70 10.51 -5.90 -7.94
CA LYS A 70 10.74 -4.47 -8.08
C LYS A 70 12.26 -4.20 -8.12
N ALA A 71 12.91 -4.67 -9.17
CA ALA A 71 14.19 -4.20 -9.65
C ALA A 71 13.98 -2.87 -10.38
N ARG A 72 13.58 -1.85 -9.63
CA ARG A 72 13.77 -0.45 -10.02
C ARG A 72 14.40 0.26 -8.84
N ARG A 73 15.71 0.05 -8.73
CA ARG A 73 16.62 1.01 -8.11
C ARG A 73 16.35 2.35 -8.79
N GLN A 74 15.87 3.34 -8.07
CA GLN A 74 16.07 4.72 -8.48
C GLN A 74 17.51 5.08 -8.10
N THR A 75 18.40 4.85 -9.05
CA THR A 75 19.59 5.66 -9.29
C THR A 75 19.17 7.06 -9.74
N ALA A 76 19.52 8.08 -8.99
CA ALA A 76 20.21 9.29 -9.45
C ALA A 76 20.61 10.12 -8.22
#